data_AF-A0A7K2VTX2-F1
#
_entry.id   AF-A0A7K2VTX2-F1
#
_cell.length_a   1.000
_cell.length_b   1.000
_cell.length_c   1.000
_cell.angle_alpha   90.00
_cell.angle_beta   90.00
_cell.angle_gamma   90.00
#
_symmetry.space_group_name_H-M   'P 1'
#
loop_
_entity.id
_entity.type
_entity.pdbx_description
1 polymer ?
#
loop_
_entity_poly.entity_id
_entity_poly.type
_entity_poly.pdbx_seq_one_letter_code
_entity_poly.pdbx_strand_id
1 'polypeptide(L)'
;HLGHPVIKAFNGTYAQDLLDRPRPAGDPDRLALPVAGDDEAAKRTVRALIEELGFDTVDAGGITDSWRQQPGTPVYGLQAGVEAVHKALAEASPERPADFRA
;
A
#
# COMPACT_ATOMS: atom_id res chain seq x y z
N HIS A 1 16.35 -14.81 8.86
CA HIS A 1 16.16 -13.35 9.07
C HIS A 1 17.15 -12.57 8.23
N LEU A 2 16.76 -11.40 7.71
CA LEU A 2 17.55 -10.57 6.79
C LEU A 2 18.46 -9.54 7.50
N GLY A 3 18.48 -9.52 8.84
CA GLY A 3 19.29 -8.58 9.63
C GLY A 3 18.75 -7.14 9.69
N HIS A 4 17.69 -6.83 8.94
CA HIS A 4 17.07 -5.50 8.89
C HIS A 4 15.54 -5.62 8.79
N PRO A 5 14.78 -4.60 9.26
CA PRO A 5 13.34 -4.51 9.03
C PRO A 5 12.99 -4.49 7.54
N VAL A 6 11.89 -5.14 7.18
CA VAL A 6 11.34 -5.13 5.81
C VAL A 6 9.95 -4.52 5.84
N ILE A 7 9.76 -3.48 5.03
CA ILE A 7 8.48 -2.80 4.83
C ILE A 7 8.10 -2.93 3.35
N LYS A 8 6.85 -3.31 3.07
CA LYS A 8 6.29 -3.36 1.72
C LYS A 8 5.36 -2.17 1.50
N ALA A 9 5.66 -1.36 0.49
CA ALA A 9 4.87 -0.22 0.02
C ALA A 9 5.08 -0.02 -1.50
N PHE A 10 4.31 0.88 -2.12
CA PHE A 10 4.39 1.29 -3.53
C PHE A 10 4.16 0.21 -4.60
N ASN A 11 4.05 -1.07 -4.22
CA ASN A 11 4.07 -2.16 -5.18
C ASN A 11 2.85 -2.20 -6.12
N GLY A 12 1.75 -1.52 -5.77
CA GLY A 12 0.55 -1.39 -6.59
C GLY A 12 0.35 0.01 -7.16
N THR A 13 1.30 0.92 -6.94
CA THR A 13 1.23 2.31 -7.40
C THR A 13 1.87 2.45 -8.77
N TYR A 14 1.21 3.13 -9.70
CA TYR A 14 1.82 3.42 -11.00
C TYR A 14 2.92 4.47 -10.84
N ALA A 15 4.05 4.29 -11.53
CA ALA A 15 5.16 5.25 -11.48
C ALA A 15 4.73 6.67 -11.88
N GLN A 16 3.80 6.80 -12.84
CA GLN A 16 3.28 8.10 -13.27
C GLN A 16 2.46 8.79 -12.17
N ASP A 17 1.76 8.02 -11.31
CA ASP A 17 0.98 8.62 -10.22
C ASP A 17 1.88 9.30 -9.19
N LEU A 18 3.09 8.77 -8.96
CA LEU A 18 4.07 9.39 -8.06
C LEU A 18 4.52 10.77 -8.54
N LEU A 19 4.45 11.03 -9.85
CA LEU A 19 4.82 12.31 -10.45
C LEU A 19 3.62 13.27 -10.51
N ASP A 20 2.46 12.76 -10.91
CA ASP A 20 1.34 13.60 -11.34
C ASP A 20 0.24 13.76 -10.28
N ARG A 21 0.20 12.89 -9.27
CA ARG A 21 -0.86 12.85 -8.26
C ARG A 21 -0.49 13.19 -6.81
N PRO A 22 0.72 13.66 -6.44
CA PRO A 22 0.93 14.25 -5.12
C PRO A 22 -0.10 15.36 -4.82
N ARG A 23 -0.75 15.27 -3.66
CA ARG A 23 -1.70 16.28 -3.18
C ARG A 23 -1.42 16.68 -1.73
N PRO A 24 -1.75 17.92 -1.33
CA PRO A 24 -1.58 18.35 0.05
C PRO A 24 -2.44 17.52 1.01
N ALA A 25 -2.02 17.44 2.27
CA ALA A 25 -2.76 16.72 3.30
C ALA A 25 -4.19 17.28 3.45
N GLY A 26 -5.17 16.38 3.53
CA GLY A 26 -6.59 16.73 3.64
C GLY A 26 -7.30 17.00 2.31
N ASP A 27 -6.61 16.96 1.17
CA ASP A 27 -7.26 17.01 -0.14
C ASP A 27 -8.14 15.74 -0.31
N PRO A 28 -9.43 15.87 -0.66
CA PRO A 28 -10.35 14.73 -0.78
C PRO A 28 -9.97 13.77 -1.92
N ASP A 29 -9.18 14.22 -2.90
CA ASP A 29 -8.72 13.41 -4.03
C ASP A 29 -7.32 12.80 -3.79
N ARG A 30 -6.79 12.89 -2.56
CA ARG A 30 -5.50 12.32 -2.19
C ARG A 30 -5.56 10.78 -2.20
N LEU A 31 -4.65 10.16 -2.94
CA LEU A 31 -4.58 8.70 -3.01
C LEU A 31 -3.90 8.12 -1.77
N ALA A 32 -4.35 6.94 -1.35
CA ALA A 32 -3.77 6.23 -0.21
C ALA A 32 -2.98 5.00 -0.65
N LEU A 33 -1.83 4.76 0.00
CA LEU A 33 -0.97 3.60 -0.26
C LEU A 33 -0.96 2.64 0.95
N PRO A 34 -1.11 1.32 0.74
CA PRO A 34 -0.98 0.35 1.81
C PRO A 34 0.49 0.13 2.17
N VAL A 35 0.77 0.04 3.47
CA VAL A 35 2.10 -0.18 4.04
C VAL A 35 2.05 -1.33 5.04
N ALA A 36 2.84 -2.38 4.79
CA ALA A 36 2.88 -3.57 5.64
C ALA A 36 4.31 -3.84 6.14
N GLY A 37 4.43 -4.29 7.39
CA GLY A 37 5.71 -4.66 8.02
C GLY A 37 5.60 -4.79 9.54
N ASP A 38 6.50 -5.56 10.13
CA ASP A 38 6.41 -5.95 11.55
C ASP A 38 7.10 -4.96 12.50
N ASP A 39 8.08 -4.19 12.01
CA ASP A 39 8.76 -3.17 12.79
C ASP A 39 7.99 -1.85 12.72
N GLU A 40 7.37 -1.50 13.85
CA GLU A 40 6.53 -0.31 13.95
C GLU A 40 7.29 1.01 13.75
N ALA A 41 8.58 1.07 14.11
CA ALA A 41 9.38 2.28 13.91
C ALA A 41 9.72 2.48 12.44
N ALA A 42 10.20 1.43 11.77
CA ALA A 42 10.48 1.45 10.34
C ALA A 42 9.21 1.70 9.52
N LYS A 43 8.08 1.08 9.90
CA LYS A 43 6.78 1.30 9.24
C LYS A 43 6.33 2.76 9.38
N ARG A 44 6.46 3.37 10.56
CA ARG A 44 6.18 4.81 10.74
C ARG A 44 7.06 5.69 9.86
N THR A 45 8.36 5.40 9.75
CA THR A 45 9.27 6.16 8.87
C THR A 45 8.82 6.10 7.41
N VAL A 46 8.48 4.91 6.89
CA VAL A 46 7.99 4.76 5.52
C VAL A 46 6.65 5.49 5.31
N ARG A 47 5.75 5.43 6.29
CA ARG A 47 4.45 6.13 6.20
C ARG A 47 4.62 7.65 6.18
N ALA A 48 5.51 8.19 7.00
CA ALA A 48 5.83 9.62 7.01
C ALA A 48 6.42 10.07 5.66
N LEU A 49 7.33 9.28 5.07
CA LEU A 49 7.87 9.56 3.73
C LEU A 49 6.75 9.61 2.68
N ILE A 50 5.81 8.66 2.68
CA ILE A 50 4.68 8.66 1.74
C ILE A 50 3.79 9.90 1.92
N GLU A 51 3.59 10.33 3.16
CA GLU A 51 2.85 11.55 3.48
C GLU A 51 3.57 12.81 2.97
N GLU A 52 4.88 12.90 3.15
CA GLU A 52 5.69 13.99 2.59
C GLU A 52 5.67 14.02 1.04
N LEU A 53 5.55 12.85 0.40
CA LEU A 53 5.40 12.71 -1.04
C LEU A 53 4.01 13.07 -1.55
N GLY A 54 3.07 13.45 -0.69
CA GLY A 54 1.75 13.91 -1.11
C GLY A 54 0.67 12.81 -1.19
N PHE A 55 0.84 11.71 -0.47
CA PHE A 55 -0.12 10.60 -0.45
C PHE A 55 -0.55 10.24 0.97
N ASP A 56 -1.75 9.69 1.14
CA ASP A 56 -2.16 9.10 2.41
C ASP A 56 -1.61 7.67 2.54
N THR A 57 -1.72 7.10 3.74
CA THR A 57 -1.29 5.73 4.01
C THR A 57 -2.34 4.92 4.75
N VAL A 58 -2.38 3.63 4.46
CA VAL A 58 -3.14 2.63 5.21
C VAL A 58 -2.17 1.62 5.80
N ASP A 59 -2.24 1.39 7.12
CA ASP A 59 -1.51 0.28 7.74
C ASP A 59 -2.18 -1.04 7.32
N ALA A 60 -1.43 -1.86 6.58
CA ALA A 60 -1.90 -3.13 6.05
C ALA A 60 -1.46 -4.34 6.91
N GLY A 61 -0.95 -4.08 8.12
CA GLY A 61 -0.56 -5.11 9.08
C GLY A 61 0.89 -5.57 8.94
N GLY A 62 1.15 -6.83 9.30
CA GLY A 62 2.49 -7.42 9.30
C GLY A 62 2.98 -7.79 7.90
N ILE A 63 4.25 -8.14 7.77
CA ILE A 63 4.83 -8.55 6.48
C ILE A 63 4.16 -9.81 5.93
N THR A 64 3.69 -10.69 6.81
CA THR A 64 2.94 -11.91 6.45
C THR A 64 1.57 -11.59 5.87
N ASP A 65 0.94 -10.46 6.22
CA ASP A 65 -0.35 -10.04 5.67
C ASP A 65 -0.23 -9.29 4.34
N SER A 66 1.01 -8.94 3.95
CA SER A 66 1.31 -8.09 2.79
C SER A 66 0.97 -8.71 1.42
N TRP A 67 0.54 -9.98 1.38
CA TRP A 67 -0.02 -10.59 0.17
C TRP A 67 -1.32 -9.91 -0.26
N ARG A 68 -2.06 -9.26 0.66
CA ARG A 68 -3.32 -8.56 0.39
C ARG A 68 -3.18 -7.36 -0.56
N GLN A 69 -1.95 -6.89 -0.78
CA GLN A 69 -1.63 -5.79 -1.69
C GLN A 69 -0.88 -6.22 -2.95
N GLN A 70 -0.76 -7.52 -3.24
CA GLN A 70 0.01 -8.03 -4.38
C GLN A 70 -0.84 -8.09 -5.68
N PRO A 71 -0.21 -8.30 -6.86
CA PRO A 71 -0.94 -8.49 -8.11
C PRO A 71 -2.08 -9.51 -8.00
N GLY A 72 -3.23 -9.17 -8.58
CA GLY A 72 -4.44 -10.00 -8.55
C GLY A 72 -5.31 -9.82 -7.29
N THR A 73 -4.99 -8.87 -6.41
CA THR A 73 -5.85 -8.48 -5.28
C THR A 73 -6.60 -7.16 -5.57
N PRO A 74 -7.73 -6.88 -4.90
CA PRO A 74 -8.57 -5.71 -5.21
C PRO A 74 -7.85 -4.36 -5.08
N VAL A 75 -6.85 -4.24 -4.20
CA VAL A 75 -6.12 -2.98 -3.97
C VAL A 75 -5.00 -2.74 -5.00
N TYR A 76 -4.62 -3.76 -5.77
CA TYR A 76 -3.49 -3.64 -6.70
C TYR A 76 -3.84 -2.76 -7.89
N GLY A 77 -3.16 -1.63 -8.04
CA GLY A 77 -3.48 -0.62 -9.07
C GLY A 77 -4.66 0.29 -8.71
N LEU A 78 -5.24 0.16 -7.51
CA LEU A 78 -6.36 0.99 -7.07
C LEU A 78 -5.90 2.43 -6.83
N GLN A 79 -6.51 3.36 -7.54
CA GLN A 79 -6.31 4.80 -7.36
C GLN A 79 -7.48 5.38 -6.56
N ALA A 80 -7.44 5.23 -5.23
CA ALA A 80 -8.49 5.72 -4.34
C ALA A 80 -7.93 6.21 -2.99
N GLY A 81 -8.78 6.89 -2.22
CA GLY A 81 -8.47 7.34 -0.85
C GLY A 81 -8.54 6.22 0.20
N VAL A 82 -8.28 6.61 1.45
CA VAL A 82 -8.09 5.71 2.61
C VAL A 82 -9.21 4.68 2.79
N GLU A 83 -10.47 5.08 2.74
CA GLU A 83 -11.61 4.19 2.99
C GLU A 83 -11.71 3.06 1.96
N ALA A 84 -11.58 3.41 0.68
CA ALA A 84 -11.63 2.44 -0.43
C ALA A 84 -10.44 1.47 -0.38
N VAL A 85 -9.25 1.97 -0.02
CA VAL A 85 -8.05 1.13 0.15
C VAL A 85 -8.22 0.17 1.33
N HIS A 86 -8.74 0.62 2.47
CA HIS A 86 -9.07 -0.27 3.59
C HIS A 86 -10.05 -1.38 3.20
N LYS A 87 -11.12 -1.02 2.48
CA LYS A 87 -12.11 -1.98 1.98
C LYS A 87 -11.45 -3.00 1.04
N ALA A 88 -10.67 -2.54 0.07
CA ALA A 88 -10.02 -3.41 -0.91
C ALA A 88 -9.02 -4.39 -0.28
N LEU A 89 -8.30 -3.99 0.78
CA LEU A 89 -7.44 -4.88 1.56
C LEU A 89 -8.23 -5.97 2.30
N ALA A 90 -9.40 -5.63 2.83
CA ALA A 90 -10.28 -6.57 3.54
C ALA A 90 -10.90 -7.61 2.59
N GLU A 91 -11.21 -7.20 1.36
CA GLU A 91 -11.79 -8.05 0.32
C GLU A 91 -10.78 -8.97 -0.38
N ALA A 92 -9.48 -8.83 -0.10
CA ALA A 92 -8.45 -9.66 -0.69
C ALA A 92 -8.61 -11.15 -0.35
N SER A 93 -8.55 -12.00 -1.38
CA SER A 93 -8.56 -13.47 -1.26
C SER A 93 -7.14 -14.04 -1.30
N PRO A 94 -6.80 -15.03 -0.45
CA PRO A 94 -5.52 -15.73 -0.54
C PRO A 94 -5.41 -16.61 -1.80
N GLU A 95 -6.53 -16.89 -2.46
CA GLU A 95 -6.54 -17.60 -3.75
C GLU A 95 -6.02 -16.69 -4.86
N ARG A 96 -4.92 -17.11 -5.48
CA ARG A 96 -4.34 -16.34 -6.58
C ARG A 96 -5.12 -16.58 -7.88
N PRO A 97 -5.46 -15.54 -8.66
CA PRO A 97 -6.06 -15.69 -9.98
C PRO A 97 -5.17 -16.48 -10.95
N ALA A 98 -5.77 -17.12 -11.95
CA ALA A 98 -5.06 -17.98 -12.92
C ALA A 98 -3.87 -17.27 -13.57
N ASP A 99 -4.04 -16.00 -13.94
CA ASP A 99 -3.03 -15.17 -14.61
C ASP A 99 -1.77 -14.91 -13.78
N PHE A 100 -1.82 -15.17 -12.47
CA PHE A 100 -0.69 -14.97 -11.55
C PHE A 100 -0.22 -16.27 -10.88
N ARG A 101 -0.78 -17.43 -11.26
CA ARG A 101 -0.29 -18.75 -10.82
C ARG A 101 0.99 -19.11 -11.62
N ALA A 102 1.92 -19.79 -10.96
CA ALA A 102 3.17 -20.26 -11.55
C ALA A 102 2.97 -21.55 -12.36
#